data_AF-A0AAW5ECP7-F1
#
_entry.id   AF-A0AAW5ECP7-F1
#
_cell.length_a   1.000
_cell.length_b   1.000
_cell.length_c   1.000
_cell.angle_alpha   90.00
_cell.angle_beta   90.00
_cell.angle_gamma   90.00
#
_symmetry.space_group_name_H-M   'P 1'
#
loop_
_entity.id
_entity.type
_entity.pdbx_description
1 polymer ?
#
loop_
_entity_poly.entity_id
_entity_poly.type
_entity_poly.pdbx_seq_one_letter_code
_entity_poly.pdbx_strand_id
1 'polypeptide(L)' 'GSLSSFNQNEFGAIDGKALKYCDKIAAFIEAGLSISYGVKSKELENGFEDMFRFFNESPTIDGVNFLEICREFRDYFKI' A
#
# COMPACT_ATOMS: atom_id res chain seq x y z
N GLY A 1 -14.85 -33.80 28.95
CA GLY A 1 -15.28 -32.75 28.00
C GLY A 1 -14.44 -32.90 26.76
N SER A 2 -15.05 -33.26 25.63
CA SER A 2 -14.31 -33.57 24.39
C SER A 2 -14.01 -32.28 23.62
N LEU A 3 -12.81 -32.23 23.02
CA LEU A 3 -12.10 -31.29 22.11
C LEU A 3 -12.77 -30.02 21.51
N SER A 4 -14.03 -29.71 21.75
CA SER A 4 -14.79 -28.59 21.19
C SER A 4 -14.44 -27.22 21.77
N SER A 5 -13.67 -27.14 22.86
CA SER A 5 -13.42 -25.87 23.58
C SER A 5 -12.20 -25.07 23.11
N PHE A 6 -11.38 -25.61 22.22
CA PHE A 6 -10.15 -24.92 21.76
C PHE A 6 -10.01 -24.88 20.24
N ASN A 7 -11.12 -25.02 19.51
CA ASN A 7 -11.18 -24.66 18.08
C ASN A 7 -11.45 -23.15 17.90
N GLN A 8 -10.82 -22.31 18.73
CA GLN A 8 -10.87 -20.86 18.55
C GLN A 8 -9.63 -20.45 17.77
N ASN A 9 -9.81 -20.28 16.46
CA ASN A 9 -8.89 -19.52 15.63
C ASN A 9 -9.29 -18.05 15.77
N GLU A 10 -8.85 -17.44 16.87
CA GLU A 10 -9.10 -16.06 17.29
C GLU A 10 -8.31 -15.11 16.37
N PHE A 11 -8.73 -15.06 15.10
CA PHE A 11 -8.45 -14.08 14.03
C PHE A 11 -7.06 -13.39 13.97
N GLY A 12 -6.00 -14.04 14.41
CA GLY A 12 -4.64 -13.49 14.45
C GLY A 12 -3.74 -13.94 13.30
N ALA A 13 -4.30 -14.33 12.14
CA ALA A 13 -3.46 -14.40 10.94
C ALA A 13 -3.10 -12.95 10.59
N ILE A 14 -1.85 -12.54 10.81
CA ILE A 14 -1.30 -11.34 10.18
C ILE A 14 -1.62 -11.50 8.70
N ASP A 15 -2.59 -10.72 8.20
CA ASP A 15 -2.91 -10.77 6.79
C ASP A 15 -1.72 -10.17 6.04
N GLY A 16 -0.79 -11.05 5.66
CA GLY A 16 0.43 -10.67 4.96
C GLY A 16 0.13 -9.95 3.65
N LYS A 17 -1.09 -10.09 3.11
CA LYS A 17 -1.55 -9.32 1.96
C LYS A 17 -1.86 -7.88 2.37
N ALA A 18 -2.66 -7.63 3.41
CA ALA A 18 -2.89 -6.29 3.94
C ALA A 18 -1.58 -5.59 4.35
N LEU A 19 -0.70 -6.30 5.07
CA LEU A 19 0.59 -5.75 5.48
C LEU A 19 1.44 -5.33 4.27
N LYS A 20 1.45 -6.13 3.21
CA LYS A 20 2.16 -5.82 1.96
C LYS A 20 1.58 -4.61 1.23
N TYR A 21 0.26 -4.40 1.28
CA TYR A 21 -0.36 -3.22 0.69
C TYR A 21 -0.02 -1.96 1.51
N CYS A 22 -0.03 -2.05 2.84
CA CYS A 22 0.39 -0.99 3.75
C CYS A 22 1.86 -0.57 3.54
N ASP A 23 2.76 -1.54 3.40
CA ASP A 23 4.19 -1.30 3.12
C ASP A 23 4.37 -0.54 1.80
N LYS A 24 3.67 -0.97 0.75
CA LYS A 24 3.75 -0.34 -0.57
C LYS A 24 3.16 1.07 -0.63
N ILE A 25 2.03 1.30 0.03
CA ILE A 25 1.43 2.64 0.04
C ILE A 25 2.28 3.60 0.87
N ALA A 26 2.90 3.14 1.97
CA ALA A 26 3.85 3.93 2.74
C ALA A 26 5.05 4.34 1.86
N ALA A 27 5.66 3.38 1.17
CA ALA A 27 6.76 3.64 0.24
C ALA A 27 6.37 4.63 -0.89
N PHE A 28 5.16 4.49 -1.44
CA PHE A 28 4.64 5.42 -2.45
C PHE A 28 4.52 6.86 -1.92
N ILE A 29 3.95 7.04 -0.72
CA ILE A 29 3.79 8.36 -0.10
C ILE A 29 5.16 8.97 0.23
N GLU A 30 6.07 8.21 0.82
CA GLU A 30 7.41 8.69 1.18
C GLU A 30 8.23 9.13 -0.05
N ALA A 31 8.19 8.33 -1.12
CA ALA A 31 8.84 8.67 -2.38
C ALA A 31 8.20 9.90 -3.02
N GLY A 32 6.87 9.96 -3.06
CA GLY A 32 6.13 11.10 -3.61
C GLY A 32 6.38 12.41 -2.86
N LEU A 33 6.43 12.37 -1.52
CA LEU A 33 6.78 13.53 -0.71
C LEU A 33 8.22 13.97 -0.96
N SER A 34 9.16 13.03 -1.01
CA SER A 34 10.56 13.32 -1.31
C SER A 34 10.69 14.05 -2.66
N ILE A 35 10.04 13.52 -3.70
CA ILE A 35 10.00 14.12 -5.05
C ILE A 35 9.35 15.51 -5.00
N SER A 36 8.21 15.65 -4.31
CA SER A 36 7.47 16.91 -4.19
C SER A 36 8.29 18.01 -3.53
N TYR A 37 9.14 17.66 -2.56
CA TYR A 37 10.02 18.60 -1.86
C TYR A 37 11.42 18.74 -2.50
N GLY A 38 11.63 18.18 -3.69
CA GLY A 38 12.82 18.42 -4.51
C GLY A 38 13.94 17.40 -4.34
N VAL A 39 13.78 16.36 -3.53
CA VAL A 39 14.70 15.22 -3.46
C VAL A 39 14.32 14.22 -4.54
N LYS A 40 15.07 14.24 -5.65
CA LYS A 40 14.76 13.43 -6.85
C LYS A 40 15.99 12.65 -7.32
N SER A 41 15.78 11.40 -7.67
CA SER A 41 16.72 10.57 -8.44
C SER A 41 15.93 9.71 -9.40
N LYS A 42 16.53 9.29 -10.51
CA LYS A 42 15.87 8.39 -11.47
C LYS A 42 15.37 7.11 -10.80
N GLU A 43 16.12 6.58 -9.85
CA GLU A 43 15.73 5.39 -9.09
C GLU A 43 14.49 5.64 -8.23
N LEU A 44 14.41 6.80 -7.58
CA LEU A 44 13.27 7.20 -6.75
C LEU A 44 12.02 7.44 -7.60
N GLU A 45 12.17 8.15 -8.73
CA GLU A 45 11.08 8.41 -9.67
C GLU A 45 10.55 7.10 -10.28
N ASN A 46 11.43 6.19 -10.69
CA ASN A 46 11.03 4.87 -11.18
C ASN A 46 10.33 4.05 -10.09
N GLY A 47 10.85 4.06 -8.86
CA GLY A 47 10.23 3.35 -7.74
C GLY A 47 8.83 3.88 -7.42
N PHE A 48 8.62 5.18 -7.50
CA PHE A 48 7.31 5.81 -7.33
C PHE A 48 6.31 5.37 -8.42
N GLU A 49 6.72 5.40 -9.69
CA GLU A 49 5.87 4.96 -10.81
C GLU A 49 5.61 3.44 -10.79
N ASP A 50 6.58 2.62 -10.37
CA ASP A 50 6.40 1.17 -10.21
C ASP A 50 5.37 0.84 -9.13
N MET A 51 5.36 1.58 -8.02
CA MET A 51 4.33 1.42 -6.98
C MET A 51 2.96 1.88 -7.46
N PHE A 52 2.89 3.00 -8.19
CA PHE A 52 1.65 3.45 -8.81
C PHE A 52 1.08 2.40 -9.77
N ARG A 53 1.94 1.82 -10.62
CA ARG A 53 1.58 0.75 -11.54
C ARG A 53 1.07 -0.48 -10.79
N PHE A 54 1.71 -0.86 -9.69
CA PHE A 54 1.24 -1.98 -8.86
C PHE A 54 -0.20 -1.75 -8.38
N PHE A 55 -0.52 -0.56 -7.86
CA PHE A 55 -1.90 -0.25 -7.42
C PHE A 55 -2.86 -0.10 -8.60
N ASN A 56 -2.39 0.25 -9.79
CA ASN A 56 -3.23 0.22 -10.99
C ASN A 56 -3.62 -1.21 -11.41
N GLU A 57 -2.70 -2.17 -11.26
CA GLU A 57 -2.95 -3.61 -11.54
C GLU A 57 -3.64 -4.33 -10.38
N SER A 58 -3.50 -3.83 -9.15
CA SER A 58 -4.03 -4.44 -7.92
C SER A 58 -4.59 -3.36 -6.98
N PRO A 59 -5.74 -2.75 -7.34
CA PRO A 59 -6.25 -1.54 -6.68
C PRO A 59 -6.84 -1.80 -5.31
N THR A 60 -7.41 -2.99 -5.08
CA THR A 60 -8.23 -3.25 -3.90
C THR A 60 -7.78 -4.46 -3.11
N ILE A 61 -7.82 -4.34 -1.79
CA ILE A 61 -7.77 -5.46 -0.84
C ILE A 61 -8.84 -5.24 0.23
N ASP A 62 -9.61 -6.29 0.53
CA ASP A 62 -10.67 -6.29 1.56
C ASP A 62 -11.60 -5.06 1.54
N GLY A 63 -11.95 -4.60 0.33
CA GLY A 63 -12.86 -3.48 0.11
C GLY A 63 -12.21 -2.09 0.19
N VAL A 64 -10.92 -1.99 0.50
CA VAL A 64 -10.17 -0.72 0.50
C VAL A 64 -9.52 -0.52 -0.87
N ASN A 65 -9.73 0.65 -1.48
CA ASN A 65 -9.17 1.03 -2.78
C ASN A 65 -7.93 1.93 -2.61
N PHE A 66 -6.74 1.34 -2.71
CA PHE A 66 -5.47 2.06 -2.56
C PHE A 66 -5.12 2.89 -3.79
N LEU A 67 -5.64 2.53 -4.97
CA LEU A 67 -5.42 3.29 -6.20
C LEU A 67 -6.06 4.68 -6.14
N GLU A 68 -7.23 4.79 -5.50
CA GLU A 68 -7.90 6.07 -5.30
C GLU A 68 -7.03 7.01 -4.46
N ILE A 69 -6.48 6.51 -3.34
CA ILE A 69 -5.53 7.25 -2.49
C ILE A 69 -4.32 7.72 -3.31
N CYS A 70 -3.73 6.83 -4.12
CA CYS A 70 -2.60 7.20 -4.97
C CYS A 70 -2.94 8.31 -5.97
N ARG A 71 -4.14 8.28 -6.56
CA ARG A 71 -4.60 9.30 -7.53
C ARG A 71 -4.84 10.64 -6.86
N GLU A 72 -5.53 10.66 -5.72
CA GLU A 72 -5.76 11.88 -4.95
C GLU A 72 -4.43 12.51 -4.50
N PHE A 73 -3.49 11.67 -4.05
CA PHE A 73 -2.16 12.12 -3.67
C PHE A 73 -1.39 12.76 -4.83
N ARG A 74 -1.37 12.11 -6.01
CA ARG A 74 -0.74 12.67 -7.23
C ARG A 74 -1.37 13.98 -7.65
N ASP A 75 -2.70 14.07 -7.61
CA ASP A 75 -3.40 15.31 -7.97
C ASP A 75 -3.10 16.44 -6.97
N TYR A 76 -3.02 16.15 -5.67
CA TYR A 76 -2.70 17.16 -4.65
C TYR A 76 -1.29 17.71 -4.83
N PHE A 77 -0.30 16.84 -5.03
CA PHE A 77 1.11 17.23 -5.15
C PHE A 77 1.54 17.62 -6.58
N LYS A 78 0.66 17.42 -7.58
CA LYS A 78 0.92 17.68 -9.00
C LYS A 78 2.14 16.90 -9.53
N ILE A 79 2.23 15.63 -9.16
CA ILE A 79 3.30 14.67 -9.54
C ILE A 79 2.74 13.42 -10.21
#